data_AF-A0A820KXD4-F1
#
_entry.id   AF-A0A820KXD4-F1
#
_cell.length_a   1.000
_cell.length_b   1.000
_cell.length_c   1.000
_cell.angle_alpha   90.00
_cell.angle_beta   90.00
_cell.angle_gamma   90.00
#
_symmetry.space_group_name_H-M   'P 1'
#
loop_
_entity.id
_entity.type
_entity.pdbx_description
1 polymer ?
#
loop_
_entity_poly.entity_id
_entity_poly.type
_entity_poly.pdbx_seq_one_letter_code
_entity_poly.pdbx_strand_id
1 'polypeptide(L)'
;TVFRTGVDMPTNIIREWARWSLYRQCFVDNHGQMLTDGFNSVKCPILAMNFADDEFYTRQAFDIFTKQFNQSSNIQTKHLPKGGHFNFFKETQSLDLWQEAVQFIKNGHTKNLSDVNK
;
A
#
# COMPACT_ATOMS: atom_id res chain seq x y z
N THR A 1 8.71 -22.41 8.31
CA THR A 1 8.42 -21.14 8.99
C THR A 1 6.96 -20.82 8.79
N VAL A 2 6.18 -20.87 9.86
CA VAL A 2 4.73 -20.67 9.86
C VAL A 2 4.45 -19.17 9.74
N PHE A 3 3.65 -18.76 8.75
CA PHE A 3 3.03 -17.43 8.75
C PHE A 3 2.13 -17.35 9.98
N ARG A 4 2.50 -16.53 10.95
CA ARG A 4 1.93 -16.50 12.31
C ARG A 4 0.61 -15.70 12.41
N THR A 5 -0.12 -15.57 11.31
CA THR A 5 -1.50 -15.07 11.31
C THR A 5 -2.40 -16.29 11.35
N GLY A 6 -3.01 -16.58 12.50
CA GLY A 6 -3.83 -17.77 12.76
C GLY A 6 -5.16 -17.80 12.01
N VAL A 7 -5.15 -17.58 10.69
CA VAL A 7 -6.31 -17.57 9.82
C VAL A 7 -6.05 -18.53 8.67
N ASP A 8 -6.93 -19.51 8.50
CA ASP A 8 -6.89 -20.40 7.33
C ASP A 8 -7.09 -19.58 6.06
N MET A 9 -6.10 -19.59 5.18
CA MET A 9 -6.19 -18.94 3.89
C MET A 9 -6.46 -19.96 2.78
N PRO A 10 -7.35 -19.65 1.83
CA PRO A 10 -7.56 -20.49 0.66
C PRO A 10 -6.25 -20.76 -0.10
N THR A 11 -6.05 -22.00 -0.54
CA THR A 11 -4.80 -22.44 -1.18
C THR A 11 -4.42 -21.61 -2.41
N ASN A 12 -5.40 -21.12 -3.18
CA ASN A 12 -5.17 -20.27 -4.33
C ASN A 12 -4.53 -18.92 -3.94
N ILE A 13 -4.92 -18.33 -2.81
CA ILE A 13 -4.34 -17.07 -2.30
C ILE A 13 -2.89 -17.29 -1.90
N ILE A 14 -2.60 -18.37 -1.15
CA ILE A 14 -1.23 -18.70 -0.73
C ILE A 14 -0.33 -18.93 -1.96
N ARG A 15 -0.83 -19.65 -2.98
CA ARG A 15 -0.07 -19.90 -4.22
C ARG A 15 0.22 -18.62 -4.98
N GLU A 16 -0.74 -17.70 -5.05
CA GLU A 16 -0.56 -16.42 -5.72
C GLU A 16 0.47 -15.53 -4.99
N TRP A 17 0.39 -15.44 -3.66
CA TRP A 17 1.36 -14.69 -2.89
C TRP A 17 2.77 -15.28 -3.01
N ALA A 18 2.88 -16.62 -2.90
CA ALA A 18 4.14 -17.31 -3.11
C ALA A 18 4.71 -17.01 -4.49
N ARG A 19 3.87 -17.02 -5.54
CA ARG A 19 4.27 -16.65 -6.89
C ARG A 19 4.82 -15.22 -6.92
N TRP A 20 4.11 -14.23 -6.38
CA TRP A 20 4.59 -12.84 -6.36
C TRP A 20 5.92 -12.65 -5.62
N SER A 21 6.14 -13.39 -4.52
CA SER A 21 7.40 -13.35 -3.77
C SER A 21 8.59 -13.90 -4.56
N LEU A 22 8.37 -14.71 -5.61
CA LEU A 22 9.44 -15.24 -6.45
C LEU A 22 9.91 -14.25 -7.53
N TYR A 23 9.15 -13.21 -7.84
CA TYR A 23 9.50 -12.23 -8.87
C TYR A 23 9.97 -10.93 -8.25
N ARG A 24 11.08 -10.39 -8.77
CA ARG A 24 11.66 -9.13 -8.32
C ARG A 24 10.69 -7.95 -8.42
N GLN A 25 9.81 -7.97 -9.41
CA GLN A 25 8.87 -6.86 -9.66
C GLN A 25 7.60 -6.99 -8.81
N CYS A 26 7.40 -8.12 -8.11
CA CYS A 26 6.16 -8.51 -7.42
C CYS A 26 4.92 -8.44 -8.34
N PHE A 27 3.72 -8.85 -7.92
CA PHE A 27 2.45 -8.63 -8.65
C PHE A 27 2.39 -9.02 -10.14
N VAL A 28 2.82 -10.24 -10.46
CA VAL A 28 2.71 -10.80 -11.81
C VAL A 28 1.42 -11.62 -12.00
N ASP A 29 1.10 -12.03 -13.22
CA ASP A 29 0.08 -13.03 -13.56
C ASP A 29 0.66 -14.47 -13.55
N ASN A 30 -0.16 -15.48 -13.85
CA ASN A 30 0.26 -16.88 -13.86
C ASN A 30 1.38 -17.19 -14.89
N HIS A 31 1.64 -16.29 -15.83
CA HIS A 31 2.71 -16.39 -16.84
C HIS A 31 3.96 -15.57 -16.45
N GLY A 32 3.94 -14.88 -15.32
CA GLY A 32 5.03 -14.01 -14.88
C GLY A 32 5.01 -12.62 -15.53
N GLN A 33 3.94 -12.27 -16.26
CA GLN A 33 3.75 -10.93 -16.82
C GLN A 33 3.28 -9.96 -15.75
N MET A 34 3.70 -8.71 -15.85
CA MET A 34 3.36 -7.69 -14.87
C MET A 34 1.89 -7.28 -14.95
N LEU A 35 1.20 -7.22 -13.81
CA LEU A 35 -0.19 -6.76 -13.72
C LEU A 35 -0.29 -5.23 -13.75
N THR A 36 0.09 -4.59 -14.85
CA THR A 36 0.22 -3.13 -14.96
C THR A 36 -1.12 -2.38 -15.06
N ASP A 37 -2.14 -2.99 -15.65
CA ASP A 37 -3.43 -2.31 -15.93
C ASP A 37 -4.11 -1.80 -14.65
N GLY A 38 -4.08 -2.60 -13.58
CA GLY A 38 -4.63 -2.20 -12.28
C GLY A 38 -3.93 -0.97 -11.73
N PHE A 39 -2.59 -0.95 -11.74
CA PHE A 39 -1.80 0.20 -11.29
C PHE A 39 -2.00 1.43 -12.17
N ASN A 40 -2.04 1.27 -13.49
CA ASN A 40 -2.23 2.36 -14.44
C ASN A 40 -3.61 3.01 -14.35
N SER A 41 -4.61 2.29 -13.82
CA SER A 41 -5.96 2.84 -13.61
C SER A 41 -6.00 3.87 -12.48
N VAL A 42 -5.04 3.84 -11.55
CA VAL A 42 -5.00 4.73 -10.38
C VAL A 42 -4.36 6.07 -10.74
N LYS A 43 -5.20 7.11 -10.84
CA LYS A 43 -4.80 8.48 -11.22
C LYS A 43 -4.84 9.50 -10.07
N CYS A 44 -5.32 9.10 -8.90
CA CYS A 44 -5.45 9.97 -7.74
C CYS A 44 -4.12 10.08 -6.96
N PRO A 45 -3.99 11.07 -6.06
CA PRO A 45 -2.88 11.14 -5.12
C PRO A 45 -2.85 9.90 -4.21
N ILE A 46 -1.64 9.42 -3.90
CA ILE A 46 -1.41 8.27 -3.02
C ILE A 46 -0.55 8.72 -1.83
N LEU A 47 -0.97 8.31 -0.62
CA LEU A 47 -0.14 8.32 0.58
C LEU A 47 0.20 6.87 0.91
N ALA A 48 1.49 6.53 0.84
CA ALA A 48 1.99 5.19 1.10
C ALA A 48 2.91 5.23 2.33
N MET A 49 2.65 4.39 3.31
CA MET A 49 3.45 4.29 4.54
C MET A 49 3.94 2.85 4.72
N ASN A 50 5.17 2.68 5.18
CA ASN A 50 5.66 1.38 5.66
C ASN A 50 6.32 1.52 7.03
N PHE A 51 6.42 0.40 7.73
CA PHE A 51 7.05 0.30 9.04
C PHE A 51 8.33 -0.54 8.96
N ALA A 52 9.38 -0.13 9.66
CA ALA A 52 10.65 -0.83 9.66
C ALA A 52 10.61 -2.17 10.44
N ASP A 53 9.69 -2.29 11.40
CA ASP A 53 9.42 -3.51 12.17
C ASP A 53 8.29 -4.37 11.55
N ASP A 54 7.96 -4.16 10.27
CA ASP A 54 7.06 -5.02 9.53
C ASP A 54 7.77 -6.31 9.06
N GLU A 55 7.42 -7.44 9.69
CA GLU A 55 7.97 -8.76 9.38
C GLU A 55 7.43 -9.38 8.07
N PHE A 56 6.34 -8.84 7.53
CA PHE A 56 5.66 -9.39 6.34
C PHE A 56 5.97 -8.60 5.07
N TYR A 57 6.31 -7.32 5.19
CA TYR A 57 6.49 -6.45 4.04
C TYR A 57 7.75 -5.59 4.14
N THR A 58 8.74 -5.95 3.32
CA THR A 58 10.06 -5.29 3.36
C THR A 58 10.03 -3.90 2.73
N ARG A 59 10.98 -3.05 3.14
CA ARG A 59 11.20 -1.74 2.51
C ARG A 59 11.44 -1.83 1.01
N GLN A 60 12.20 -2.84 0.56
CA GLN A 60 12.46 -3.04 -0.87
C GLN A 60 11.18 -3.37 -1.64
N ALA A 61 10.33 -4.25 -1.11
CA ALA A 61 9.05 -4.58 -1.71
C ALA A 61 8.13 -3.33 -1.78
N PHE A 62 8.12 -2.52 -0.72
CA PHE A 62 7.40 -1.25 -0.69
C PHE A 62 7.86 -0.28 -1.79
N ASP A 63 9.17 -0.09 -1.96
CA ASP A 63 9.71 0.79 -2.99
C ASP A 63 9.39 0.29 -4.41
N ILE A 64 9.35 -1.04 -4.61
CA ILE A 64 8.98 -1.65 -5.89
C ILE A 64 7.49 -1.48 -6.18
N PHE A 65 6.65 -1.67 -5.17
CA PHE A 65 5.21 -1.52 -5.26
C PHE A 65 4.78 -0.08 -5.56
N THR A 66 5.32 0.89 -4.82
CA THR A 66 4.97 2.31 -5.00
C THR A 66 5.36 2.83 -6.39
N LYS A 67 6.45 2.30 -6.99
CA LYS A 67 6.86 2.63 -8.37
C LYS A 67 5.90 2.14 -9.45
N GLN A 68 5.04 1.16 -9.16
CA GLN A 68 4.08 0.66 -10.16
C GLN A 68 2.98 1.69 -10.49
N PHE A 69 2.66 2.59 -9.55
CA PHE A 69 1.60 3.60 -9.70
C PHE A 69 2.03 4.81 -10.55
N ASN A 70 2.56 4.55 -11.75
CA ASN A 70 3.14 5.58 -12.63
C ASN A 70 2.13 6.63 -13.14
N GLN A 71 0.83 6.35 -13.09
CA GLN A 71 -0.24 7.27 -13.49
C GLN A 71 -0.81 8.09 -12.33
N SER A 72 -0.34 7.88 -11.10
CA SER A 72 -0.80 8.66 -9.94
C SER A 72 -0.38 10.12 -10.09
N SER A 73 -1.29 11.04 -9.77
CA SER A 73 -1.00 12.48 -9.84
C SER A 73 0.06 12.94 -8.84
N ASN A 74 0.25 12.21 -7.73
CA ASN A 74 1.27 12.49 -6.70
C ASN A 74 1.38 11.29 -5.76
N ILE A 75 2.60 10.87 -5.41
CA ILE A 75 2.85 9.81 -4.43
C ILE A 75 3.70 10.35 -3.29
N GLN A 76 3.14 10.33 -2.07
CA GLN A 76 3.85 10.64 -0.84
C GLN A 76 4.22 9.34 -0.13
N THR A 77 5.52 9.09 0.06
CA THR A 77 6.02 7.89 0.74
C THR A 77 6.58 8.23 2.12
N LYS A 78 6.20 7.47 3.15
CA LYS A 78 6.75 7.60 4.51
C LYS A 78 7.31 6.28 5.01
N HIS A 79 8.48 6.36 5.62
CA HIS A 79 9.16 5.22 6.25
C HIS A 79 9.21 5.46 7.75
N LEU A 80 8.44 4.66 8.48
CA LEU A 80 8.21 4.84 9.91
C LEU A 80 8.99 3.77 10.69
N PRO A 81 9.56 4.10 11.86
CA PRO A 81 10.44 3.18 12.58
C PRO A 81 9.69 2.02 13.26
N LYS A 82 8.43 2.23 13.69
CA LYS A 82 7.64 1.24 14.40
C LYS A 82 6.16 1.30 14.05
N GLY A 83 5.53 0.14 14.00
CA GLY A 83 4.08 -0.04 13.84
C GLY A 83 3.68 -1.46 13.46
N GLY A 84 4.60 -2.27 12.95
CA GLY A 84 4.30 -3.63 12.50
C GLY A 84 3.22 -3.67 11.42
N HIS A 85 2.97 -4.86 10.89
CA HIS A 85 2.08 -5.02 9.74
C HIS A 85 0.60 -4.71 10.06
N PHE A 86 0.14 -5.08 11.26
CA PHE A 86 -1.29 -5.03 11.63
C PHE A 86 -1.64 -3.98 12.67
N ASN A 87 -0.68 -3.20 13.18
CA ASN A 87 -0.99 -2.27 14.27
C ASN A 87 -1.32 -0.86 13.81
N PHE A 88 -1.34 -0.56 12.49
CA PHE A 88 -1.70 0.77 12.01
C PHE A 88 -2.99 1.27 12.67
N PHE A 89 -4.04 0.44 12.75
CA PHE A 89 -5.35 0.79 13.32
C PHE A 89 -5.52 0.49 14.82
N LYS A 90 -4.47 0.13 15.55
CA LYS A 90 -4.58 0.00 17.02
C LYS A 90 -4.51 1.37 17.68
N GLU A 91 -5.30 1.60 18.72
CA GLU A 91 -5.26 2.86 19.50
C GLU A 91 -3.88 3.17 20.08
N THR A 92 -3.09 2.15 20.37
CA THR A 92 -1.70 2.29 20.83
C THR A 92 -0.77 2.84 19.76
N GLN A 93 -1.19 2.80 18.49
CA GLN A 93 -0.47 3.30 17.36
C GLN A 93 -0.98 4.70 17.00
N SER A 94 -0.03 5.63 16.86
CA SER A 94 -0.26 7.06 17.06
C SER A 94 -1.50 7.59 16.34
N LEU A 95 -2.40 8.21 17.11
CA LEU A 95 -3.51 9.06 16.64
C LEU A 95 -3.05 10.05 15.55
N ASP A 96 -1.79 10.48 15.59
CA ASP A 96 -1.19 11.39 14.62
C ASP A 96 -1.15 10.80 13.20
N LEU A 97 -0.87 9.50 13.04
CA LEU A 97 -0.82 8.86 11.72
C LEU A 97 -2.21 8.75 11.10
N TRP A 98 -3.24 8.55 11.93
CA TRP A 98 -4.62 8.52 11.46
C TRP A 98 -5.08 9.92 11.08
N GLN A 99 -4.77 10.91 11.91
CA GLN A 99 -5.06 12.30 11.60
C GLN A 99 -4.39 12.72 10.30
N GLU A 100 -3.12 12.34 10.09
CA GLU A 100 -2.42 12.59 8.83
C GLU A 100 -3.11 11.93 7.64
N ALA A 101 -3.48 10.64 7.74
CA ALA A 101 -4.19 9.94 6.67
C ALA A 101 -5.54 10.62 6.37
N VAL A 102 -6.29 11.02 7.39
CA VAL A 102 -7.55 11.76 7.26
C VAL A 102 -7.33 13.11 6.57
N GLN A 103 -6.30 13.86 6.97
CA GLN A 103 -5.99 15.14 6.35
C GLN A 103 -5.55 14.98 4.90
N PHE A 104 -4.76 13.96 4.59
CA PHE A 104 -4.39 13.64 3.21
C PHE A 104 -5.63 13.38 2.35
N ILE A 105 -6.56 12.56 2.83
CA ILE A 105 -7.82 12.28 2.13
C ILE A 105 -8.63 13.57 1.94
N LYS A 106 -8.83 14.35 3.00
CA LYS A 106 -9.56 15.64 2.94
C LYS A 106 -8.93 16.59 1.91
N ASN A 107 -7.61 16.71 1.91
CA ASN A 107 -6.88 17.59 1.00
C ASN A 107 -6.87 17.08 -0.45
N GLY A 108 -6.97 15.76 -0.66
CA GLY A 108 -7.15 15.16 -1.98
C GLY A 108 -8.53 15.46 -2.59
N HIS A 109 -9.53 15.73 -1.76
CA HIS A 109 -10.89 16.13 -2.17
C HIS A 109 -11.07 17.64 -2.35
N THR A 110 -10.17 18.50 -1.85
CA THR A 110 -10.32 19.97 -1.91
C THR A 110 -9.91 20.62 -3.23
N LYS A 111 -9.90 19.87 -4.34
CA LYS A 111 -9.97 20.50 -5.66
C LYS A 111 -11.42 20.90 -5.95
N ASN A 112 -11.72 22.16 -5.59
CA ASN A 112 -12.88 22.98 -5.96
C ASN A 112 -14.26 22.66 -5.35
N LEU A 113 -14.51 23.22 -4.15
CA LEU A 113 -15.85 23.64 -3.72
C LEU A 113 -16.12 25.15 -3.96
N SER A 114 -15.12 25.89 -4.44
CA SER A 114 -15.26 27.31 -4.83
C SER A 114 -15.68 27.53 -6.29
N ASP A 115 -15.74 26.49 -7.12
CA ASP A 115 -16.13 26.60 -8.54
C ASP A 115 -17.61 26.28 -8.79
N VAL A 116 -18.40 26.05 -7.75
CA VAL A 116 -19.84 25.76 -7.86
C VAL A 116 -20.70 27.03 -7.71
N ASN A 117 -20.12 28.17 -7.35
CA ASN A 117 -20.86 29.43 -7.15
C ASN A 117 -20.15 30.64 -7.80
N LYS A 118 -19.87 30.57 -9.11
CA LYS A 118 -19.67 31.76 -9.95
C LYS A 118 -20.41 31.62 -11.26
#